data_AF-A0A059FK48-F1
#
_entry.id   AF-A0A059FK48-F1
#
_cell.length_a   1.000
_cell.length_b   1.000
_cell.length_c   1.000
_cell.angle_alpha   90.00
_cell.angle_beta   90.00
_cell.angle_gamma   90.00
#
_symmetry.space_group_name_H-M   'P 1'
#
loop_
_entity.id
_entity.type
_entity.pdbx_description
1 polymer ?
#
loop_
_entity_poly.entity_id
_entity_poly.type
_entity_poly.pdbx_seq_one_letter_code
_entity_poly.pdbx_strand_id
1 'polypeptide(L)' 'MSEPKKKVQLSPVGEGLIGAVAGTVVGVILWRIGVISAPAIPGVTLGLGIGSWFNAWRRAKNAAKD' A
#
# COMPACT_ATOMS: atom_id res chain seq x y z
N MET A 1 -21.86 -21.10 11.43
CA MET A 1 -21.91 -19.66 11.13
C MET A 1 -20.50 -19.12 11.29
N SER A 2 -19.77 -18.95 10.19
CA SER A 2 -18.40 -18.43 10.23
C SER A 2 -18.50 -16.93 10.50
N GLU A 3 -18.12 -16.50 11.70
CA GLU A 3 -18.00 -15.07 12.03
C GLU A 3 -17.22 -14.36 10.91
N PRO A 4 -17.67 -13.19 10.42
CA PRO A 4 -16.90 -12.46 9.43
C PRO A 4 -15.59 -12.07 10.10
N LYS A 5 -14.48 -12.73 9.69
CA LYS A 5 -13.10 -12.34 10.07
C LYS A 5 -13.04 -10.83 9.93
N LYS A 6 -13.04 -10.12 11.07
CA LYS A 6 -12.96 -8.67 11.14
C LYS A 6 -11.72 -8.31 10.34
N LYS A 7 -11.88 -7.88 9.08
CA LYS A 7 -10.74 -7.52 8.23
C LYS A 7 -9.98 -6.48 9.04
N VAL A 8 -8.74 -6.75 9.39
CA VAL A 8 -7.91 -5.84 10.18
C VAL A 8 -7.74 -4.59 9.32
N GLN A 9 -8.65 -3.63 9.48
CA GLN A 9 -8.61 -2.34 8.82
C GLN A 9 -7.65 -1.50 9.65
N LEU A 10 -6.42 -1.42 9.17
CA LEU A 10 -5.43 -0.53 9.76
C LEU A 10 -5.80 0.91 9.46
N SER A 11 -5.29 1.83 10.27
CA SER A 11 -5.44 3.26 9.98
C SER A 11 -4.85 3.59 8.61
N PRO A 12 -5.33 4.64 7.92
CA PRO A 12 -4.79 5.02 6.62
C PRO A 12 -3.27 5.17 6.60
N VAL A 13 -2.70 5.73 7.67
CA VAL A 13 -1.25 5.86 7.87
C VAL A 13 -0.58 4.48 7.91
N GLY A 14 -1.16 3.52 8.63
CA GLY A 14 -0.64 2.15 8.72
C GLY A 14 -0.63 1.44 7.36
N GLU A 15 -1.71 1.57 6.59
CA GLU A 15 -1.75 1.02 5.23
C GLU A 15 -0.79 1.73 4.27
N GLY A 16 -0.59 3.04 4.42
CA GLY A 16 0.40 3.80 3.65
C GLY A 16 1.83 3.32 3.91
N LEU A 17 2.18 3.07 5.18
CA LEU A 17 3.49 2.54 5.57
C LEU A 17 3.71 1.12 5.02
N ILE A 18 2.71 0.24 5.12
CA ILE A 18 2.78 -1.11 4.54
C ILE A 18 2.91 -1.03 3.02
N GLY A 19 2.18 -0.12 2.38
CA GLY A 19 2.28 0.15 0.95
C GLY A 19 3.68 0.61 0.54
N ALA A 20 4.32 1.45 1.34
CA ALA A 20 5.70 1.88 1.10
C ALA A 20 6.69 0.70 1.23
N VAL A 21 6.59 -0.10 2.30
CA VAL A 21 7.44 -1.30 2.47
C VAL A 21 7.26 -2.27 1.31
N ALA A 22 6.02 -2.55 0.92
CA ALA A 22 5.71 -3.38 -0.24
C ALA A 22 6.29 -2.77 -1.52
N GLY A 23 6.19 -1.45 -1.70
CA GLY A 23 6.76 -0.76 -2.84
C GLY A 23 8.29 -0.80 -2.90
N THR A 24 8.97 -0.78 -1.76
CA THR A 24 10.42 -1.00 -1.72
C THR A 24 10.77 -2.42 -2.15
N VAL A 25 10.07 -3.43 -1.63
CA VAL A 25 10.29 -4.84 -2.02
C VAL A 25 10.04 -5.05 -3.51
N VAL A 26 8.91 -4.55 -4.03
CA VAL A 26 8.59 -4.61 -5.45
C VAL A 26 9.63 -3.86 -6.28
N GLY A 27 10.04 -2.66 -5.86
CA GLY A 27 11.07 -1.88 -6.54
C GLY A 27 12.41 -2.62 -6.64
N VAL A 28 12.84 -3.28 -5.56
CA VAL A 28 14.07 -4.10 -5.55
C VAL A 28 13.95 -5.28 -6.52
N ILE A 29 12.81 -5.97 -6.53
CA ILE A 29 12.56 -7.09 -7.45
C ILE A 29 12.62 -6.59 -8.90
N LEU A 30 11.92 -5.50 -9.22
CA LEU A 30 11.87 -4.90 -10.56
C LEU A 30 13.26 -4.45 -11.04
N TRP A 31 14.06 -3.88 -10.14
CA TRP A 31 15.44 -3.55 -10.42
C TRP A 31 16.26 -4.81 -10.73
N ARG A 32 16.06 -5.88 -9.95
CA ARG A 32 16.86 -7.10 -10.09
C ARG A 32 16.61 -7.86 -11.38
N ILE A 33 15.39 -7.76 -11.92
CA ILE A 33 15.01 -8.32 -13.23
C ILE A 33 15.25 -7.35 -14.40
N GLY A 34 15.80 -6.16 -14.15
CA GLY A 34 16.17 -5.19 -15.18
C GLY A 34 15.02 -4.36 -15.77
N VAL A 35 13.86 -4.30 -15.11
CA VAL A 35 12.69 -3.52 -15.58
C VAL A 35 12.85 -2.03 -15.25
N ILE A 36 13.46 -1.70 -14.10
CA ILE A 36 13.72 -0.33 -13.66
C ILE A 36 15.17 -0.14 -13.22
N SER A 37 15.66 1.10 -13.22
CA SER A 37 16.94 1.46 -12.62
C SER A 37 16.83 1.62 -11.10
N ALA A 38 17.94 1.42 -10.37
CA ALA A 38 17.95 1.57 -8.91
C ALA A 38 17.42 2.95 -8.42
N PRO A 39 17.71 4.08 -9.09
CA PRO A 39 17.14 5.39 -8.73
C PRO A 39 15.62 5.49 -8.87
N ALA A 40 14.94 4.54 -9.55
CA ALA A 40 13.49 4.52 -9.68
C ALA A 40 12.76 3.87 -8.49
N ILE A 41 13.48 3.14 -7.62
CA ILE A 41 12.90 2.45 -6.45
C ILE A 41 12.16 3.41 -5.48
N PRO A 42 12.67 4.62 -5.18
CA PRO A 42 11.93 5.60 -4.38
C PRO A 42 10.58 5.97 -5.01
N GLY A 43 10.50 6.10 -6.34
CA GLY A 43 9.25 6.39 -7.04
C GLY A 43 8.21 5.27 -6.88
N VAL A 44 8.63 4.01 -7.00
CA VAL A 44 7.77 2.83 -6.78
C VAL A 44 7.30 2.76 -5.32
N THR A 45 8.21 3.00 -4.38
CA THR A 45 7.94 3.04 -2.93
C THR A 45 6.87 4.09 -2.60
N LEU A 46 7.06 5.32 -3.09
CA LEU A 46 6.11 6.42 -2.86
C LEU A 46 4.77 6.16 -3.55
N GLY A 47 4.78 5.64 -4.79
CA GLY A 47 3.56 5.34 -5.54
C GLY A 47 2.67 4.32 -4.83
N LEU A 48 3.25 3.21 -4.36
CA LEU A 48 2.52 2.17 -3.63
C LEU A 48 2.12 2.63 -2.21
N GLY A 49 2.96 3.40 -1.54
CA GLY A 49 2.64 3.99 -0.23
C GLY A 49 1.44 4.95 -0.31
N ILE A 50 1.51 5.95 -1.19
CA ILE A 50 0.43 6.93 -1.39
C ILE A 50 -0.83 6.25 -1.91
N GLY A 51 -0.70 5.31 -2.85
CA GLY A 51 -1.84 4.55 -3.37
C GLY A 51 -2.57 3.75 -2.28
N SER A 52 -1.81 3.10 -1.39
CA SER A 52 -2.36 2.35 -0.27
C SER A 52 -3.03 3.26 0.75
N TRP A 53 -2.39 4.37 1.12
CA TRP A 53 -2.97 5.40 2.00
C TRP A 53 -4.27 5.97 1.42
N PHE A 54 -4.28 6.32 0.13
CA PHE A 54 -5.47 6.89 -0.52
C PHE A 54 -6.62 5.88 -0.59
N ASN A 55 -6.32 4.60 -0.84
CA ASN A 55 -7.32 3.54 -0.84
C ASN A 55 -7.91 3.30 0.56
N ALA A 56 -7.06 3.34 1.59
CA ALA A 56 -7.47 3.26 3.00
C ALA A 56 -8.38 4.43 3.38
N TRP A 57 -7.97 5.65 3.04
CA TRP A 57 -8.74 6.87 3.29
C TRP A 57 -10.11 6.83 2.60
N ARG A 58 -10.15 6.37 1.34
CA ARG A 58 -11.42 6.25 0.59
C ARG A 58 -12.37 5.25 1.25
N ARG A 59 -11.84 4.12 1.75
CA ARG A 59 -12.63 3.13 2.50
C ARG A 59 -13.16 3.68 3.81
N ALA A 60 -12.32 4.37 4.58
CA ALA A 60 -12.73 5.02 5.82
C ALA A 60 -13.83 6.07 5.57
N LYS A 61 -13.72 6.86 4.48
CA LYS A 61 -14.73 7.85 4.10
C LYS A 61 -16.06 7.22 3.69
N ASN A 62 -16.03 6.07 3.00
CA ASN A 62 -17.25 5.37 2.61
C ASN A 62 -17.93 4.68 3.79
N ALA A 63 -17.15 4.10 4.72
CA ALA A 63 -17.69 3.49 5.93
C ALA A 63 -18.32 4.49 6.92
N ALA A 64 -17.99 5.78 6.80
CA ALA A 64 -18.59 6.86 7.60
C ALA A 64 -19.90 7.40 7.02
N LYS A 65 -20.34 6.90 5.85
CA LYS A 65 -21.62 7.27 5.22
C LYS A 65 -22.71 6.22 5.44
N ASP A 66 -22.35 5.03 5.92
CA ASP A 66 -23.26 3.97 6.37
C ASP A 66 -23.55 4.15 7.87
#